data_AF-A0AAX4A0B7-F1
#
_entry.id   AF-A0AAX4A0B7-F1
#
_cell.length_a   1.000
_cell.length_b   1.000
_cell.length_c   1.000
_cell.angle_alpha   90.00
_cell.angle_beta   90.00
_cell.angle_gamma   90.00
#
_symmetry.space_group_name_H-M   'P 1'
#
loop_
_entity.id
_entity.type
_entity.pdbx_description
1 polymer ?
#
loop_
_entity_poly.entity_id
_entity_poly.type
_entity_poly.pdbx_seq_one_letter_code
_entity_poly.pdbx_strand_id
1 'polypeptide(L)'
;MSKDFYTAPELADLGYVSERLTTVIGEPDSVDGEFRWDGDTVDAVERDILAPAARIMFDAFAPEWNTRIQMNGSNLALGWPQMEQMLARVTMRES
;
A
#
# COMPACT_ATOMS: atom_id res chain seq x y z
N MET A 1 11.35 -4.60 -13.25
CA MET A 1 11.95 -3.26 -13.10
C MET A 1 11.14 -2.55 -12.05
N SER A 2 11.77 -2.09 -10.96
CA SER A 2 11.09 -1.18 -10.04
C SER A 2 10.86 0.14 -10.76
N LYS A 3 9.78 0.84 -10.38
CA LYS A 3 9.45 2.14 -10.94
C LYS A 3 10.32 3.18 -10.25
N ASP A 4 10.79 4.21 -10.96
CA ASP A 4 11.65 5.22 -10.34
C ASP A 4 10.94 6.03 -9.25
N PHE A 5 9.64 6.34 -9.43
CA PHE A 5 8.83 7.02 -8.42
C PHE A 5 7.34 6.73 -8.58
N TYR A 6 6.57 7.01 -7.55
CA TYR A 6 5.11 7.02 -7.57
C TYR A 6 4.55 8.41 -7.24
N THR A 7 3.47 8.80 -7.91
CA THR A 7 2.70 10.00 -7.56
C THR A 7 1.59 9.67 -6.57
N ALA A 8 1.03 10.70 -5.91
CA ALA A 8 -0.10 10.48 -4.99
C ALA A 8 -1.32 9.81 -5.67
N PRO A 9 -1.75 10.20 -6.89
CA PRO A 9 -2.82 9.51 -7.60
C PRO A 9 -2.50 8.04 -7.88
N GLU A 10 -1.27 7.73 -8.29
CA GLU A 10 -0.87 6.34 -8.57
C GLU A 10 -0.87 5.48 -7.31
N LEU A 11 -0.43 6.02 -6.16
CA LEU A 11 -0.53 5.33 -4.88
C LEU A 11 -1.99 5.16 -4.45
N ALA A 12 -2.87 6.13 -4.74
CA ALA A 12 -4.29 5.97 -4.51
C ALA A 12 -4.90 4.84 -5.35
N ASP A 13 -4.52 4.72 -6.63
CA ASP A 13 -4.93 3.62 -7.50
C ASP A 13 -4.43 2.26 -7.01
N LEU A 14 -3.28 2.23 -6.30
CA LEU A 14 -2.75 1.04 -5.63
C LEU A 14 -3.43 0.71 -4.30
N GLY A 15 -4.39 1.53 -3.87
CA GLY A 15 -5.20 1.35 -2.67
C GLY A 15 -4.74 2.14 -1.45
N TYR A 16 -3.76 3.03 -1.57
CA TYR A 16 -3.32 3.86 -0.47
C TYR A 16 -4.26 5.06 -0.24
N VAL A 17 -4.39 5.48 1.02
CA VAL A 17 -5.10 6.72 1.37
C VAL A 17 -4.16 7.90 1.25
N SER A 18 -4.46 8.86 0.37
CA SER A 18 -3.58 10.00 0.06
C SER A 18 -3.14 10.80 1.30
N GLU A 19 -4.04 10.97 2.28
CA GLU A 19 -3.78 11.69 3.54
C GLU A 19 -2.74 10.99 4.45
N ARG A 20 -2.41 9.73 4.17
CA ARG A 20 -1.54 8.89 5.02
C ARG A 20 -0.21 8.56 4.35
N LEU A 21 -0.01 8.92 3.09
CA LEU A 21 1.20 8.57 2.33
C LEU A 21 2.47 9.00 3.05
N THR A 22 2.50 10.24 3.57
CA THR A 22 3.63 10.73 4.36
C THR A 22 3.89 9.91 5.62
N THR A 23 2.85 9.48 6.32
CA THR A 23 3.00 8.64 7.52
C THR A 23 3.49 7.23 7.19
N VAL A 24 3.04 6.66 6.08
CA VAL A 24 3.29 5.26 5.72
C VAL A 24 4.63 5.09 5.01
N ILE A 25 4.94 5.97 4.06
CA ILE A 25 6.08 5.84 3.15
C ILE A 25 7.19 6.85 3.50
N GLY A 26 6.83 7.99 4.08
CA GLY A 26 7.74 9.11 4.35
C GLY A 26 7.43 10.34 3.50
N GLU A 27 8.19 11.42 3.72
CA GLU A 27 8.01 12.67 2.97
C GLU A 27 8.32 12.48 1.47
N PRO A 28 7.47 13.00 0.56
CA PRO A 28 7.76 12.99 -0.86
C PRO A 28 8.76 14.08 -1.25
N ASP A 29 9.43 13.87 -2.37
CA ASP A 29 10.07 14.95 -3.10
C ASP A 29 9.02 15.80 -3.82
N SER A 30 9.25 17.11 -3.90
CA SER A 30 8.42 18.02 -4.71
C SER A 30 9.18 18.44 -5.95
N VAL A 31 8.69 18.01 -7.13
CA VAL A 31 9.28 18.33 -8.44
C VAL A 31 8.20 18.99 -9.29
N ASP A 32 8.44 20.23 -9.73
CA ASP A 32 7.49 21.01 -10.53
C ASP A 32 6.06 21.10 -9.95
N GLY A 33 5.95 21.06 -8.61
CA GLY A 33 4.67 21.10 -7.90
C GLY A 33 3.96 19.75 -7.76
N GLU A 34 4.58 18.66 -8.21
CA GLU A 34 4.09 17.29 -8.05
C GLU A 34 4.85 16.58 -6.92
N PHE A 35 4.12 15.88 -6.04
CA PHE A 35 4.70 15.05 -5.00
C PHE A 35 5.05 13.65 -5.51
N ARG A 36 6.30 13.24 -5.31
CA ARG A 36 6.86 11.98 -5.80
C ARG A 36 7.50 11.20 -4.66
N TRP A 37 7.12 9.95 -4.52
CA TRP A 37 7.76 8.99 -3.62
C TRP A 37 8.71 8.12 -4.41
N ASP A 38 9.95 8.02 -3.93
CA ASP A 38 10.95 7.10 -4.48
C ASP A 38 10.41 5.66 -4.53
N GLY A 39 10.50 5.03 -5.70
CA GLY A 39 9.85 3.74 -5.91
C GLY A 39 10.54 2.58 -5.19
N ASP A 40 11.87 2.62 -5.04
CA ASP A 40 12.61 1.64 -4.24
C ASP A 40 12.19 1.72 -2.76
N THR A 41 11.95 2.93 -2.25
CA THR A 41 11.44 3.17 -0.89
C THR A 41 10.03 2.61 -0.72
N VAL A 42 9.12 2.87 -1.67
CA VAL A 42 7.75 2.30 -1.67
C VAL A 42 7.81 0.78 -1.66
N ASP A 43 8.61 0.18 -2.54
CA ASP A 43 8.77 -1.27 -2.66
C ASP A 43 9.35 -1.88 -1.38
N ALA A 44 10.35 -1.23 -0.76
CA ALA A 44 10.93 -1.66 0.50
C ALA A 44 9.92 -1.59 1.67
N VAL A 45 9.12 -0.51 1.76
CA VAL A 45 8.07 -0.39 2.77
C VAL A 45 7.00 -1.48 2.58
N GLU A 46 6.58 -1.75 1.34
CA GLU A 46 5.65 -2.84 1.05
C GLU A 46 6.21 -4.20 1.47
N ARG A 47 7.43 -4.53 1.05
CA ARG A 47 8.05 -5.84 1.26
C ARG A 47 8.44 -6.08 2.73
N ASP A 48 9.08 -5.10 3.36
CA ASP A 48 9.76 -5.29 4.65
C ASP A 48 8.88 -4.93 5.85
N ILE A 49 7.85 -4.11 5.64
CA ILE A 49 6.98 -3.62 6.72
C ILE A 49 5.54 -4.09 6.53
N LEU A 50 4.90 -3.71 5.41
CA LEU A 50 3.46 -3.92 5.25
C LEU A 50 3.10 -5.38 4.99
N ALA A 51 3.86 -6.09 4.15
CA ALA A 51 3.59 -7.50 3.84
C ALA A 51 3.70 -8.42 5.07
N PRO A 52 4.75 -8.34 5.92
CA PRO A 52 4.81 -9.11 7.16
C PRO A 52 3.64 -8.80 8.10
N ALA A 53 3.27 -7.52 8.27
CA ALA A 53 2.15 -7.12 9.10
C ALA A 53 0.81 -7.66 8.57
N ALA A 54 0.58 -7.56 7.25
CA ALA A 54 -0.63 -8.07 6.61
C ALA A 54 -0.75 -9.60 6.76
N ARG A 55 0.35 -10.35 6.62
CA ARG A 55 0.34 -11.82 6.81
C ARG A 55 -0.08 -12.20 8.24
N ILE A 56 0.43 -11.50 9.26
CA ILE A 56 0.00 -11.71 10.66
C ILE A 56 -1.49 -11.40 10.83
N MET A 57 -1.96 -10.28 10.28
CA MET A 57 -3.37 -9.90 10.32
C MET A 57 -4.26 -10.94 9.62
N PHE A 58 -3.77 -11.52 8.52
CA PHE A 58 -4.51 -12.51 7.76
C PHE A 58 -4.74 -13.79 8.55
N ASP A 59 -3.68 -14.28 9.18
CA ASP A 59 -3.74 -15.48 10.02
C ASP A 59 -4.58 -15.25 11.29
N ALA A 60 -4.53 -14.04 11.87
CA ALA A 60 -5.19 -13.75 13.14
C ALA A 60 -6.69 -13.41 13.02
N PHE A 61 -7.10 -12.72 11.95
CA PHE A 61 -8.44 -12.10 11.89
C PHE A 61 -9.35 -12.62 10.77
N ALA A 62 -8.82 -13.15 9.66
CA ALA A 62 -9.55 -13.69 8.49
C ALA A 62 -11.07 -13.40 8.45
N PRO A 63 -11.50 -12.14 8.24
CA PRO A 63 -12.90 -11.75 8.37
C PRO A 63 -13.74 -12.37 7.25
N GLU A 64 -15.05 -12.46 7.47
CA GLU A 64 -15.98 -12.95 6.46
C GLU A 64 -16.13 -11.97 5.29
N TRP A 65 -16.64 -12.46 4.16
CA TRP A 65 -16.66 -11.76 2.88
C TRP A 65 -17.34 -10.37 2.91
N ASN A 66 -18.48 -10.23 3.58
CA ASN A 66 -19.21 -8.95 3.63
C ASN A 66 -18.41 -7.89 4.42
N THR A 67 -17.76 -8.30 5.51
CA THR A 67 -16.86 -7.46 6.30
C THR A 67 -15.67 -7.02 5.47
N ARG A 68 -15.07 -7.92 4.67
CA ARG A 68 -13.98 -7.55 3.73
C ARG A 68 -14.41 -6.47 2.74
N ILE A 69 -15.62 -6.60 2.16
CA ILE A 69 -16.16 -5.59 1.23
C ILE A 69 -16.38 -4.24 1.94
N GLN A 70 -16.92 -4.25 3.16
CA GLN A 70 -17.18 -3.02 3.92
C GLN A 70 -15.89 -2.26 4.28
N MET A 71 -14.78 -2.98 4.50
CA MET A 71 -13.47 -2.37 4.72
C MET A 71 -12.99 -1.54 3.53
N ASN A 72 -13.47 -1.80 2.31
CA ASN A 72 -13.16 -0.98 1.13
C ASN A 72 -13.80 0.42 1.19
N GLY A 73 -14.98 0.54 1.82
CA GLY A 73 -15.73 1.79 1.93
C GLY A 73 -15.41 2.65 3.16
N SER A 74 -14.51 2.19 4.04
CA SER A 74 -14.35 2.73 5.39
C SER A 74 -13.19 3.74 5.56
N ASN A 75 -12.61 4.25 4.46
CA ASN A 75 -11.48 5.19 4.47
C ASN A 75 -10.28 4.69 5.31
N LEU A 76 -10.11 3.36 5.40
CA LEU A 76 -9.06 2.73 6.18
C LEU A 76 -7.73 2.87 5.45
N ALA A 77 -6.66 3.15 6.20
CA ALA A 77 -5.31 3.23 5.65
C ALA A 77 -4.87 1.93 4.96
N LEU A 78 -5.45 0.79 5.36
CA LEU A 78 -5.19 -0.52 4.80
C LEU A 78 -6.44 -1.42 4.97
N GLY A 79 -7.36 -1.36 4.00
CA GLY A 79 -8.50 -2.27 3.95
C GLY A 79 -8.09 -3.70 3.53
N TRP A 80 -8.99 -4.68 3.71
CA TRP A 80 -8.67 -6.07 3.37
C TRP A 80 -8.33 -6.28 1.88
N PRO A 81 -9.12 -5.75 0.92
CA PRO A 81 -8.76 -5.85 -0.50
C PRO A 81 -7.43 -5.16 -0.84
N GLN A 82 -7.12 -4.03 -0.19
CA GLN A 82 -5.87 -3.30 -0.37
C GLN A 82 -4.67 -4.15 0.10
N MET A 83 -4.80 -4.84 1.23
CA MET A 83 -3.79 -5.80 1.70
C MET A 83 -3.60 -6.95 0.72
N GLU A 84 -4.68 -7.54 0.20
CA GLU A 84 -4.61 -8.64 -0.77
C GLU A 84 -3.89 -8.19 -2.06
N GLN A 85 -4.21 -7.02 -2.58
CA GLN A 85 -3.56 -6.45 -3.76
C GLN A 85 -2.08 -6.14 -3.51
N MET A 86 -1.75 -5.53 -2.38
CA MET A 86 -0.36 -5.23 -1.99
C MET A 86 0.46 -6.52 -1.85
N LEU A 87 -0.07 -7.55 -1.19
CA LEU A 87 0.61 -8.85 -1.07
C LEU A 87 0.81 -9.53 -2.42
N ALA A 88 -0.15 -9.42 -3.34
CA ALA A 88 -0.01 -9.92 -4.70
C ALA A 88 1.14 -9.22 -5.43
N ARG A 89 1.26 -7.88 -5.30
CA ARG A 89 2.38 -7.11 -5.88
C ARG A 89 3.72 -7.54 -5.31
N VAL A 90 3.84 -7.65 -3.99
CA VAL A 90 5.07 -8.09 -3.32
C VAL A 90 5.47 -9.48 -3.81
N THR A 91 4.53 -10.43 -3.84
CA THR A 91 4.79 -11.80 -4.30
C THR A 91 5.25 -11.85 -5.76
N MET A 92 4.63 -11.05 -6.64
CA MET A 92 5.03 -10.96 -8.04
C MET A 92 6.44 -10.37 -8.23
N ARG A 93 6.91 -9.48 -7.34
CA ARG A 93 8.27 -8.93 -7.38
C ARG A 93 9.32 -9.89 -6.82
N GLU A 94 8.93 -10.78 -5.92
CA GLU A 94 9.79 -11.81 -5.31
C GLU A 94 10.00 -13.04 -6.21
N SER A 95 9.16 -13.21 -7.24
CA SER A 95 9.17 -14.34 -8.19
C SER A 95 10.10 -14.11 -9.38
#